data_AF-A0A1F8H871-F1
#
_entry.id   AF-A0A1F8H871-F1
#
_cell.length_a   1.000
_cell.length_b   1.000
_cell.length_c   1.000
_cell.angle_alpha   90.00
_cell.angle_beta   90.00
_cell.angle_gamma   90.00
#
_symmetry.space_group_name_H-M   'P 1'
#
loop_
_entity.id
_entity.type
_entity.pdbx_description
1 polymer ?
#
loop_
_entity_poly.entity_id
_entity_poly.type
_entity_poly.pdbx_seq_one_letter_code
_entity_poly.pdbx_strand_id
1 'polypeptide(L)'
;MEEESLKNFINSVIFLVKLFAGLKDKFLAQKLYDKTSGFIAGYIKLFNSKREETESTSHNVYFVEFKNMIDNLLEFLDYLEHSKSASTAPLLYARRNLLDFKLNLVRLRHQSVQLAPKPKENKPAAATPVFKNIQPRNLKESSNKERIFNFIKRSPNSRTKEIIEEFNLLSERTVKRNLKELTFEGMVRKFAKDNGVYYSVI
;
A
#
# COMPACT_ATOMS: atom_id res chain seq x y z
N MET A 1 -1.35 19.40 -7.52
CA MET A 1 -1.76 18.34 -6.54
C MET A 1 -0.88 18.34 -5.30
N GLU A 2 0.45 18.42 -5.42
CA GLU A 2 1.36 18.45 -4.26
C GLU A 2 1.16 19.69 -3.38
N GLU A 3 1.00 20.86 -3.99
CA GLU A 3 0.81 22.13 -3.27
C GLU A 3 -0.49 22.19 -2.45
N GLU A 4 -1.58 21.62 -2.98
CA GLU A 4 -2.85 21.50 -2.28
C GLU A 4 -2.77 20.49 -1.12
N SER A 5 -2.06 19.38 -1.31
CA SER A 5 -1.83 18.40 -0.24
C SER A 5 -0.98 18.97 0.91
N LEU A 6 0.02 19.78 0.57
CA LEU A 6 0.86 20.49 1.54
C LEU A 6 0.04 21.55 2.30
N LYS A 7 -0.79 22.32 1.59
CA LYS A 7 -1.68 23.30 2.20
C LYS A 7 -2.65 22.66 3.19
N ASN A 8 -3.23 21.50 2.84
CA ASN A 8 -4.13 20.76 3.71
C ASN A 8 -3.41 20.18 4.94
N PHE A 9 -2.17 19.72 4.77
CA PHE A 9 -1.32 19.31 5.88
C PHE A 9 -1.03 20.48 6.84
N ILE A 10 -0.58 21.62 6.31
CA ILE A 10 -0.29 22.84 7.10
C ILE A 10 -1.54 23.30 7.86
N ASN A 11 -2.69 23.36 7.19
CA ASN A 11 -3.95 23.73 7.84
C ASN A 11 -4.30 22.77 8.98
N SER A 12 -4.14 21.46 8.77
CA SER A 12 -4.37 20.46 9.82
C SER A 12 -3.49 20.73 11.04
N VAL A 13 -2.19 20.98 10.84
CA VAL A 13 -1.25 21.30 11.93
C VAL A 13 -1.65 22.58 12.66
N ILE A 14 -1.99 23.66 11.93
CA ILE A 14 -2.40 24.93 12.54
C ILE A 14 -3.60 24.75 13.46
N PHE A 15 -4.62 24.00 13.02
CA PHE A 15 -5.81 23.78 13.84
C PHE A 15 -5.55 22.87 15.04
N LEU A 16 -4.64 21.90 14.93
CA LEU A 16 -4.19 21.09 16.07
C LEU A 16 -3.42 21.93 17.11
N VAL A 17 -2.59 22.87 16.66
CA VAL A 17 -1.90 23.82 17.55
C VAL A 17 -2.90 24.76 18.23
N LYS A 18 -3.90 25.26 17.49
CA LYS A 18 -4.98 26.07 18.09
C LYS A 18 -5.80 25.28 19.10
N LEU A 19 -6.04 23.99 18.84
CA LEU A 19 -6.71 23.10 19.78
C LEU A 19 -5.87 22.89 21.04
N PHE A 20 -4.56 22.68 20.88
CA PHE A 20 -3.61 22.54 21.98
C PHE A 20 -3.62 23.75 22.91
N ALA A 21 -3.62 24.98 22.36
CA ALA A 21 -3.70 26.20 23.16
C ALA A 21 -5.01 26.32 23.98
N GLY A 22 -6.08 25.63 23.56
CA GLY A 22 -7.36 25.61 24.25
C GLY A 22 -7.51 24.50 25.30
N LEU A 23 -6.55 23.57 25.40
CA LEU A 23 -6.61 22.46 26.35
C LEU A 23 -6.12 22.90 27.74
N LYS A 24 -6.98 22.78 28.74
CA LYS A 24 -6.62 23.06 30.15
C LYS A 24 -5.93 21.88 30.84
N ASP A 25 -6.22 20.67 30.39
CA ASP A 25 -5.68 19.44 30.96
C ASP A 25 -4.27 19.16 30.42
N LYS A 26 -3.29 19.07 31.32
CA LYS A 26 -1.87 18.84 30.99
C LYS A 26 -1.62 17.48 30.35
N PHE A 27 -2.34 16.45 30.79
CA PHE A 27 -2.21 15.10 30.23
C PHE A 27 -2.77 15.06 28.80
N LEU A 28 -3.95 15.65 28.58
CA LEU A 28 -4.52 15.72 27.24
C LEU A 28 -3.70 16.61 26.30
N ALA A 29 -3.15 17.71 26.81
CA ALA A 29 -2.22 18.55 26.06
C ALA A 29 -0.97 17.76 25.64
N GLN A 30 -0.32 17.05 26.56
CA GLN A 30 0.84 16.22 26.24
C GLN A 30 0.50 15.15 25.20
N LYS A 31 -0.63 14.46 25.38
CA LYS A 31 -1.09 13.43 24.44
C LYS A 31 -1.39 14.01 23.04
N LEU A 32 -1.94 15.22 22.96
CA LEU A 32 -2.13 15.93 21.70
C LEU A 32 -0.79 16.29 21.06
N TYR A 33 0.16 16.76 21.85
CA TYR A 33 1.50 17.09 21.39
C TYR A 33 2.19 15.86 20.79
N ASP A 34 2.20 14.73 21.50
CA ASP A 34 2.85 13.50 21.04
C ASP A 34 2.22 13.00 19.73
N LYS A 35 0.89 13.02 19.64
CA LYS A 35 0.15 12.65 18.43
C LYS A 35 0.43 13.60 17.26
N THR A 36 0.47 14.90 17.52
CA THR A 36 0.75 15.92 16.49
C THR A 36 2.20 15.83 16.00
N SER A 37 3.15 15.61 16.90
CA SER A 37 4.55 15.37 16.58
C SER A 37 4.72 14.10 15.73
N GLY A 38 4.05 13.02 16.12
CA GLY A 38 4.01 11.77 15.34
C GLY A 38 3.42 11.99 13.93
N PHE A 39 2.34 12.77 13.82
CA PHE A 39 1.76 13.13 12.54
C PHE A 39 2.73 13.93 11.65
N ILE A 40 3.43 14.92 12.21
CA ILE A 40 4.42 15.71 11.45
C ILE A 40 5.60 14.82 11.00
N ALA A 41 6.13 14.00 11.90
CA ALA A 41 7.23 13.09 11.59
C ALA A 41 6.82 12.05 10.52
N GLY A 42 5.59 11.52 10.60
CA GLY A 42 5.03 10.60 9.61
C GLY A 42 4.90 11.23 8.23
N TYR A 43 4.48 12.50 8.16
CA TYR A 43 4.39 13.23 6.90
C TYR A 43 5.76 13.44 6.25
N ILE A 44 6.78 13.82 7.04
CA ILE A 44 8.16 14.00 6.56
C ILE A 44 8.71 12.67 6.03
N LYS A 45 8.52 11.57 6.75
CA LYS A 45 8.93 10.23 6.30
C LYS A 45 8.27 9.86 4.97
N LEU A 46 6.96 10.02 4.87
CA LEU A 46 6.21 9.74 3.64
C LEU A 46 6.69 10.60 2.46
N PHE A 47 7.01 11.86 2.71
CA PHE A 47 7.49 12.79 1.69
C PHE A 47 8.91 12.45 1.22
N ASN A 48 9.82 12.08 2.14
CA ASN A 48 11.17 11.65 1.79
C ASN A 48 11.17 10.33 1.02
N SER A 49 10.34 9.36 1.42
CA SER A 49 10.21 8.08 0.71
C SER A 49 9.60 8.20 -0.68
N LYS A 50 8.91 9.30 -1.01
CA LYS A 50 8.47 9.57 -2.39
C LYS A 50 9.60 10.01 -3.31
N ARG A 51 10.68 10.59 -2.76
CA ARG A 51 11.84 11.06 -3.54
C ARG A 51 12.82 9.93 -3.85
N GLU A 52 12.85 8.91 -3.00
CA GLU A 52 13.66 7.70 -3.20
C GLU A 52 12.81 6.65 -3.93
N GLU A 53 12.77 6.71 -5.26
CA GLU A 53 11.97 5.84 -6.14
C GLU A 53 12.35 4.33 -6.10
N THR A 54 13.30 3.94 -5.24
CA THR A 54 13.98 2.64 -5.32
C THR A 54 13.28 1.48 -4.59
N GLU A 55 12.31 1.69 -3.70
CA GLU A 55 11.69 0.59 -2.94
C GLU A 55 10.16 0.71 -2.78
N SER A 56 9.41 0.16 -3.73
CA SER A 56 7.93 0.16 -3.72
C SER A 56 7.30 -0.54 -2.50
N THR A 57 8.06 -1.38 -1.79
CA THR A 57 7.60 -2.07 -0.57
C THR A 57 7.61 -1.18 0.67
N SER A 58 8.62 -0.32 0.84
CA SER A 58 8.76 0.55 2.03
C SER A 58 7.75 1.70 2.00
N HIS A 59 7.50 2.28 0.82
CA HIS A 59 6.49 3.33 0.64
C HIS A 59 5.08 2.88 1.07
N ASN A 60 4.72 1.61 0.84
CA ASN A 60 3.41 1.08 1.26
C ASN A 60 3.31 0.92 2.79
N VAL A 61 4.42 0.57 3.46
CA VAL A 61 4.49 0.49 4.93
C VAL A 61 4.33 1.88 5.54
N TYR A 62 5.10 2.87 5.08
CA TYR A 62 4.99 4.24 5.59
C TYR A 62 3.62 4.87 5.34
N PHE A 63 2.99 4.57 4.20
CA PHE A 63 1.63 5.02 3.91
C PHE A 63 0.61 4.43 4.90
N VAL A 64 0.70 3.13 5.20
CA VAL A 64 -0.20 2.47 6.16
C VAL A 64 0.03 3.00 7.57
N GLU A 65 1.30 3.14 7.99
CA GLU A 65 1.65 3.72 9.29
C GLU A 65 1.11 5.14 9.43
N PHE A 66 1.31 5.99 8.42
CA PHE A 66 0.84 7.36 8.44
C PHE A 66 -0.70 7.46 8.44
N LYS A 67 -1.38 6.58 7.69
CA LYS A 67 -2.84 6.47 7.76
C LYS A 67 -3.30 6.12 9.17
N ASN A 68 -2.64 5.16 9.83
CA ASN A 68 -2.97 4.77 11.21
C ASN A 68 -2.73 5.93 12.18
N MET A 69 -1.70 6.77 11.96
CA MET A 69 -1.49 7.98 12.76
C MET A 69 -2.64 8.97 12.63
N ILE A 70 -3.15 9.19 11.41
CA ILE A 70 -4.32 10.03 11.18
C ILE A 70 -5.56 9.45 11.88
N ASP A 71 -5.78 8.15 11.76
CA ASP A 71 -6.90 7.44 12.41
C ASP A 71 -6.83 7.59 13.94
N ASN A 72 -5.64 7.38 14.53
CA ASN A 72 -5.39 7.57 15.97
C ASN A 72 -5.57 9.02 16.44
N LEU A 73 -5.37 9.99 15.55
CA LEU A 73 -5.52 11.41 15.87
C LEU A 73 -6.99 11.82 15.79
N LEU A 74 -7.74 11.32 14.79
CA LEU A 74 -9.19 11.48 14.70
C LEU A 74 -9.91 10.86 15.90
N GLU A 75 -9.54 9.64 16.30
CA GLU A 75 -10.10 8.99 17.51
C GLU A 75 -9.83 9.83 18.77
N PHE A 76 -8.68 10.48 18.85
CA PHE A 76 -8.38 11.37 19.97
C PHE A 76 -9.21 12.65 19.93
N LEU A 77 -9.48 13.20 18.74
CA LEU A 77 -10.41 14.32 18.60
C LEU A 77 -11.83 13.93 19.00
N ASP A 78 -12.28 12.72 18.63
CA ASP A 78 -13.57 12.17 19.08
C ASP A 78 -13.60 12.10 20.61
N TYR A 79 -12.54 11.58 21.24
CA TYR A 79 -12.45 11.56 22.70
C TYR A 79 -12.57 12.96 23.32
N LEU A 80 -11.85 13.96 22.79
CA LEU A 80 -11.91 15.34 23.28
C LEU A 80 -13.29 15.98 23.15
N GLU A 81 -14.02 15.62 22.09
CA GLU A 81 -15.41 16.04 21.86
C GLU A 81 -16.34 15.44 22.92
N HIS A 82 -16.23 14.12 23.15
CA HIS A 82 -17.06 13.41 24.13
C HIS A 82 -16.77 13.87 25.56
N SER A 83 -15.51 14.13 25.89
CA SER A 83 -15.10 14.63 27.20
C SER A 83 -15.37 16.13 27.40
N LYS A 84 -15.83 16.84 26.37
CA LYS A 84 -16.06 18.30 26.33
C LYS A 84 -14.83 19.09 26.81
N SER A 85 -13.63 18.54 26.61
CA SER A 85 -12.39 19.10 27.15
C SER A 85 -11.76 20.17 26.25
N ALA A 86 -12.28 20.35 25.04
CA ALA A 86 -11.76 21.28 24.06
C ALA A 86 -12.85 22.15 23.43
N SER A 87 -12.46 23.30 22.89
CA SER A 87 -13.37 24.19 22.17
C SER A 87 -13.87 23.53 20.87
N THR A 88 -15.18 23.59 20.64
CA THR A 88 -15.86 22.93 19.51
C THR A 88 -15.35 23.43 18.16
N ALA A 89 -15.09 24.73 18.00
CA ALA A 89 -14.70 25.28 16.71
C ALA A 89 -13.31 24.78 16.25
N PRO A 90 -12.21 24.93 17.01
CA PRO A 90 -10.90 24.36 16.65
C PRO A 90 -10.95 22.84 16.42
N LEU A 91 -11.76 22.12 17.19
CA LEU A 91 -11.92 20.67 17.07
C LEU A 91 -12.54 20.29 15.72
N LEU A 92 -13.65 20.94 15.34
CA LEU A 92 -14.32 20.68 14.06
C LEU A 92 -13.42 21.03 12.86
N TYR A 93 -12.68 22.15 12.93
CA TYR A 93 -11.74 22.51 11.87
C TYR A 93 -10.58 21.52 11.77
N ALA A 94 -9.99 21.09 12.90
CA ALA A 94 -8.95 20.07 12.90
C ALA A 94 -9.44 18.76 12.27
N ARG A 95 -10.62 18.29 12.68
CA ARG A 95 -11.25 17.08 12.16
C ARG A 95 -11.49 17.16 10.65
N ARG A 96 -12.10 18.25 10.17
CA ARG A 96 -12.35 18.47 8.75
C ARG A 96 -11.06 18.40 7.94
N ASN A 97 -10.03 19.15 8.33
CA ASN A 97 -8.78 19.20 7.59
C ASN A 97 -8.05 17.84 7.56
N LEU A 98 -8.06 17.09 8.67
CA LEU A 98 -7.50 15.74 8.72
C LEU A 98 -8.24 14.76 7.81
N LEU A 99 -9.57 14.86 7.75
CA LEU A 99 -10.39 14.03 6.86
C LEU A 99 -10.15 14.38 5.39
N ASP A 100 -10.11 15.67 5.05
CA ASP A 100 -9.78 16.15 3.70
C ASP A 100 -8.38 15.67 3.29
N PHE A 101 -7.42 15.75 4.21
CA PHE A 101 -6.07 15.27 3.98
C PHE A 101 -6.01 13.73 3.79
N LYS A 102 -6.70 12.96 4.65
CA LYS A 102 -6.83 11.50 4.52
C LYS A 102 -7.45 11.10 3.20
N LEU A 103 -8.47 11.82 2.76
CA LEU A 103 -9.15 11.59 1.49
C LEU A 103 -8.21 11.86 0.31
N ASN A 104 -7.38 12.90 0.38
CA ASN A 104 -6.34 13.16 -0.62
C ASN A 104 -5.29 12.06 -0.67
N LEU A 105 -4.85 11.52 0.47
CA LEU A 105 -3.93 10.38 0.52
C LEU A 105 -4.52 9.14 -0.17
N VAL A 106 -5.80 8.85 0.06
CA VAL A 106 -6.48 7.72 -0.58
C VAL A 106 -6.62 7.94 -2.09
N ARG A 107 -6.97 9.15 -2.53
CA ARG A 107 -7.07 9.49 -3.96
C ARG A 107 -5.73 9.35 -4.68
N LEU A 108 -4.64 9.80 -4.07
CA LEU A 108 -3.28 9.64 -4.62
C LEU A 108 -2.92 8.16 -4.84
N ARG A 109 -3.33 7.27 -3.93
CA ARG A 109 -3.15 5.83 -4.09
C ARG A 109 -3.99 5.24 -5.22
N HIS A 110 -5.22 5.70 -5.40
CA HIS A 110 -6.05 5.21 -6.51
C HIS A 110 -5.57 5.71 -7.87
N GLN A 111 -5.03 6.93 -7.97
CA GLN A 111 -4.48 7.45 -9.20
C GLN A 111 -3.17 6.75 -9.60
N SER A 112 -2.31 6.40 -8.65
CA SER A 112 -1.10 5.61 -8.96
C SER A 112 -1.42 4.18 -9.43
N VAL A 113 -2.57 3.63 -9.02
CA VAL A 113 -3.07 2.32 -9.49
C VAL A 113 -3.76 2.42 -10.86
N GLN A 114 -4.35 3.57 -11.21
CA GLN A 114 -5.05 3.77 -12.49
C GLN A 114 -4.13 4.16 -13.67
N LEU A 115 -2.87 4.52 -13.41
CA LEU A 115 -1.85 4.74 -14.44
C LEU A 115 -1.19 3.44 -14.95
N ALA A 116 -1.56 2.28 -14.41
CA ALA A 116 -1.28 1.02 -15.08
C ALA A 116 -2.10 0.98 -16.39
N PRO A 117 -1.47 0.82 -17.57
CA PRO A 117 -2.17 0.90 -18.84
C PRO A 117 -3.26 -0.16 -18.89
N LYS A 118 -4.52 0.28 -19.07
CA LYS A 118 -5.62 -0.60 -19.45
C LYS A 118 -5.19 -1.39 -20.70
N PRO A 119 -5.26 -2.74 -20.69
CA PRO A 119 -5.05 -3.49 -21.91
C PRO A 119 -6.20 -3.15 -22.85
N LYS A 120 -5.90 -2.46 -23.95
CA LYS A 120 -6.84 -2.26 -25.05
C LYS A 120 -7.19 -3.64 -25.61
N GLU A 121 -8.45 -3.99 -25.44
CA GLU A 121 -9.10 -5.05 -26.19
C GLU A 121 -9.25 -4.57 -27.64
N ASN A 122 -8.58 -5.25 -28.58
CA ASN A 122 -9.00 -5.42 -29.98
C ASN A 122 -8.02 -6.31 -30.78
N LYS A 123 -8.47 -7.55 -31.05
CA LYS A 123 -8.31 -8.45 -32.22
C LYS A 123 -6.95 -8.67 -32.95
N PRO A 124 -6.80 -9.83 -33.62
CA PRO A 124 -5.51 -10.51 -33.81
C PRO A 124 -4.83 -10.17 -35.14
N ALA A 125 -3.51 -10.03 -35.12
CA ALA A 125 -2.67 -10.19 -36.32
C ALA A 125 -1.22 -10.51 -35.96
N ALA A 126 -0.75 -11.63 -36.52
CA ALA A 126 0.59 -11.93 -37.03
C ALA A 126 1.86 -11.49 -36.26
N ALA A 127 2.56 -12.52 -35.76
CA ALA A 127 4.01 -12.76 -35.75
C ALA A 127 4.99 -11.56 -35.91
N THR A 128 5.79 -11.29 -34.87
CA THR A 128 7.28 -11.32 -34.91
C THR A 128 7.86 -11.08 -33.50
N PRO A 129 8.96 -11.75 -33.10
CA PRO A 129 9.52 -11.64 -31.75
C PRO A 129 10.53 -10.51 -31.68
N VAL A 130 10.35 -9.55 -30.77
CA VAL A 130 11.41 -8.60 -30.39
C VAL A 130 11.96 -9.03 -29.04
N PHE A 131 13.13 -9.67 -29.10
CA PHE A 131 13.97 -9.96 -27.94
C PHE A 131 14.33 -8.66 -27.21
N LYS A 132 13.99 -8.58 -25.92
CA LYS A 132 14.72 -7.74 -24.98
C LYS A 132 15.33 -8.64 -23.91
N ASN A 133 16.64 -8.82 -24.04
CA ASN A 133 17.53 -9.37 -23.02
C ASN A 133 17.28 -8.67 -21.68
N ILE A 134 16.82 -9.42 -20.69
CA ILE A 134 16.88 -9.03 -19.28
C ILE A 134 17.60 -10.17 -18.57
N GLN A 135 18.80 -9.85 -18.08
CA GLN A 135 19.66 -10.77 -17.33
C GLN A 135 18.94 -11.27 -16.06
N PRO A 136 19.12 -12.54 -15.67
CA PRO A 136 18.55 -13.07 -14.44
C PRO A 136 19.32 -12.51 -13.24
N ARG A 137 18.64 -11.70 -12.42
CA ARG A 137 19.17 -11.26 -11.12
C ARG A 137 19.13 -12.45 -10.17
N ASN A 138 20.30 -12.87 -9.70
CA ASN A 138 20.51 -14.01 -8.81
C ASN A 138 19.50 -14.03 -7.64
N LEU A 139 18.59 -15.00 -7.69
CA LEU A 139 17.70 -15.35 -6.58
C LEU A 139 18.49 -16.18 -5.58
N LYS A 140 18.44 -15.80 -4.30
CA LYS A 140 19.02 -16.59 -3.21
C LYS A 140 18.21 -17.87 -3.01
N GLU A 141 18.94 -18.98 -3.07
CA GLU A 141 18.60 -20.40 -3.19
C GLU A 141 17.75 -21.06 -2.07
N SER A 142 16.83 -20.36 -1.37
CA SER A 142 16.06 -20.99 -0.27
C SER A 142 14.61 -20.52 -0.08
N SER A 143 13.99 -19.90 -1.09
CA SER A 143 12.60 -19.48 -0.99
C SER A 143 11.65 -20.55 -1.52
N ASN A 144 10.55 -20.81 -0.79
CA ASN A 144 9.43 -21.66 -1.25
C ASN A 144 8.94 -21.29 -2.67
N LYS A 145 9.10 -20.02 -3.03
CA LYS A 145 8.84 -19.48 -4.37
C LYS A 145 9.64 -20.15 -5.48
N GLU A 146 10.93 -20.41 -5.25
CA GLU A 146 11.83 -21.03 -6.22
C GLU A 146 11.53 -22.51 -6.39
N ARG A 147 11.15 -23.20 -5.30
CA ARG A 147 10.68 -24.59 -5.37
C ARG A 147 9.41 -24.71 -6.22
N ILE A 148 8.44 -23.81 -6.02
CA ILE A 148 7.21 -23.76 -6.83
C ILE A 148 7.53 -23.43 -8.29
N PHE A 149 8.45 -22.50 -8.54
CA PHE A 149 8.90 -22.18 -9.90
C PHE A 149 9.56 -23.38 -10.59
N ASN A 150 10.48 -24.06 -9.90
CA ASN A 150 11.16 -25.24 -10.40
C ASN A 150 10.20 -26.41 -10.67
N PHE A 151 9.15 -26.55 -9.86
CA PHE A 151 8.08 -27.51 -10.10
C PHE A 151 7.32 -27.20 -11.40
N ILE A 152 6.90 -25.95 -11.60
CA ILE A 152 6.20 -25.52 -12.82
C ILE A 152 7.10 -25.63 -14.07
N LYS A 153 8.43 -25.48 -13.89
CA LYS A 153 9.42 -25.70 -14.95
C LYS A 153 9.53 -27.17 -15.36
N ARG A 154 9.41 -28.10 -14.41
CA ARG A 154 9.44 -29.55 -14.66
C ARG A 154 8.10 -30.06 -15.21
N SER A 155 6.99 -29.48 -14.76
CA SER A 155 5.63 -29.86 -15.11
C SER A 155 4.89 -28.71 -15.80
N PRO A 156 5.11 -28.48 -17.11
CA PRO A 156 4.43 -27.43 -17.86
C PRO A 156 2.93 -27.71 -17.90
N ASN A 157 2.10 -26.67 -17.72
CA ASN A 157 0.64 -26.74 -17.63
C ASN A 157 0.13 -27.38 -16.32
N SER A 158 0.84 -27.17 -15.21
CA SER A 158 0.36 -27.61 -13.89
C SER A 158 -0.88 -26.81 -13.45
N ARG A 159 -1.90 -27.51 -12.95
CA ARG A 159 -3.10 -26.87 -12.39
C ARG A 159 -2.82 -26.33 -10.99
N THR A 160 -3.52 -25.28 -10.60
CA THR A 160 -3.42 -24.72 -9.24
C THR A 160 -3.61 -25.77 -8.14
N LYS A 161 -4.51 -26.75 -8.36
CA LYS A 161 -4.77 -27.83 -7.40
C LYS A 161 -3.57 -28.78 -7.25
N GLU A 162 -2.96 -29.18 -8.36
CA GLU A 162 -1.78 -30.05 -8.40
C GLU A 162 -0.58 -29.40 -7.69
N ILE A 163 -0.40 -28.08 -7.90
CA ILE A 163 0.67 -27.32 -7.23
C ILE A 163 0.37 -27.23 -5.71
N ILE A 164 -0.89 -27.11 -5.31
CA ILE A 164 -1.24 -27.08 -3.88
C ILE A 164 -1.02 -28.45 -3.23
N GLU A 165 -1.34 -29.53 -3.92
CA GLU A 165 -1.14 -30.90 -3.45
C GLU A 165 0.34 -31.25 -3.29
N GLU A 166 1.18 -30.88 -4.26
CA GLU A 166 2.63 -31.08 -4.18
C GLU A 166 3.27 -30.30 -3.01
N PHE A 167 2.75 -29.10 -2.75
CA PHE A 167 3.21 -28.22 -1.68
C PHE A 167 2.27 -28.24 -0.46
N ASN A 168 1.73 -29.42 -0.10
CA ASN A 168 0.82 -29.60 1.04
C ASN A 168 1.41 -29.19 2.41
N LEU A 169 2.73 -29.11 2.52
CA LEU A 169 3.46 -28.58 3.69
C LEU A 169 3.25 -27.06 3.87
N LEU A 170 2.80 -26.36 2.82
CA LEU A 170 2.48 -24.94 2.85
C LEU A 170 0.96 -24.73 2.85
N SER A 171 0.50 -23.68 3.53
CA SER A 171 -0.92 -23.31 3.45
C SER A 171 -1.30 -22.97 2.01
N GLU A 172 -2.53 -23.32 1.59
CA GLU A 172 -3.02 -22.97 0.26
C GLU A 172 -2.88 -21.48 -0.05
N ARG A 173 -3.09 -20.62 0.97
CA ARG A 173 -2.95 -19.17 0.86
C ARG A 173 -1.51 -18.78 0.54
N THR A 174 -0.54 -19.45 1.14
CA THR A 174 0.89 -19.25 0.87
C THR A 174 1.24 -19.66 -0.55
N VAL A 175 0.75 -20.82 -1.02
CA VAL A 175 0.99 -21.29 -2.41
C VAL A 175 0.38 -20.32 -3.42
N LYS A 176 -0.89 -19.91 -3.23
CA LYS A 176 -1.58 -18.93 -4.10
C LYS A 176 -0.88 -17.57 -4.11
N ARG A 177 -0.34 -17.12 -2.97
CA ARG A 177 0.45 -15.88 -2.88
C ARG A 177 1.75 -15.98 -3.68
N ASN A 178 2.52 -17.05 -3.52
CA ASN A 178 3.77 -17.26 -4.27
C ASN A 178 3.51 -17.36 -5.79
N LEU A 179 2.46 -18.07 -6.21
CA LEU A 179 2.05 -18.13 -7.61
C LEU A 179 1.69 -16.76 -8.18
N LYS A 180 1.00 -15.92 -7.38
CA LYS A 180 0.69 -14.54 -7.77
C LYS A 180 1.95 -13.70 -7.94
N GLU A 181 2.93 -13.85 -7.04
CA GLU A 181 4.23 -13.16 -7.12
C GLU A 181 5.05 -13.64 -8.34
N LEU A 182 5.11 -14.95 -8.62
CA LEU A 182 5.78 -15.50 -9.81
C LEU A 182 5.13 -15.05 -11.13
N THR A 183 3.81 -14.88 -11.12
CA THR A 183 3.07 -14.36 -12.29
C THR A 183 3.36 -12.87 -12.47
N PHE A 184 3.42 -12.10 -11.38
CA PHE A 184 3.72 -10.67 -11.41
C PHE A 184 5.14 -10.37 -11.88
N GLU A 185 6.11 -11.21 -11.52
CA GLU A 185 7.52 -11.09 -11.94
C GLU A 185 7.79 -11.58 -13.36
N GLY A 186 6.77 -12.09 -14.06
CA GLY A 186 6.92 -12.56 -15.44
C GLY A 186 7.73 -13.86 -15.58
N MET A 187 7.88 -14.62 -14.50
CA MET A 187 8.53 -15.95 -14.55
C MET A 187 7.56 -17.05 -14.98
N VAL A 188 6.27 -16.89 -14.64
CA VAL A 188 5.23 -17.88 -14.92
C VAL A 188 4.03 -17.20 -15.57
N ARG A 189 3.48 -17.81 -16.61
CA ARG A 189 2.22 -17.42 -17.25
C ARG A 189 1.05 -18.15 -16.60
N LYS A 190 0.04 -17.39 -16.20
CA LYS A 190 -1.27 -17.90 -15.78
C LYS A 190 -2.23 -17.89 -16.97
N PHE A 191 -2.88 -19.01 -17.24
CA PHE A 191 -3.96 -19.09 -18.24
C PHE A 191 -5.11 -19.93 -17.71
N ALA A 192 -6.33 -19.64 -18.18
CA ALA A 192 -7.52 -20.40 -17.84
C ALA A 192 -7.90 -21.28 -19.03
N LYS A 193 -8.14 -22.56 -18.79
CA LYS A 193 -8.59 -23.53 -19.77
C LYS A 193 -9.56 -24.49 -19.08
N ASP A 194 -10.66 -24.89 -19.72
CA ASP A 194 -11.60 -25.91 -19.21
C ASP A 194 -11.99 -25.75 -17.71
N ASN A 195 -12.40 -24.54 -17.30
CA ASN A 195 -12.74 -24.18 -15.91
C ASN A 195 -11.60 -24.43 -14.88
N GLY A 196 -10.36 -24.56 -15.33
CA GLY A 196 -9.14 -24.71 -14.53
C GLY A 196 -8.18 -23.53 -14.71
N VAL A 197 -7.45 -23.21 -13.64
CA VAL A 197 -6.35 -22.23 -13.68
C VAL A 197 -5.03 -23.00 -13.75
N TYR A 198 -4.28 -22.75 -14.81
CA TYR A 198 -3.03 -23.41 -15.16
C TYR A 198 -1.86 -22.44 -15.16
N TYR A 199 -0.68 -22.99 -14.93
CA TYR A 199 0.58 -22.26 -14.89
C TYR A 199 1.62 -22.92 -15.80
N SER A 200 2.33 -22.11 -16.59
CA SER A 200 3.48 -22.55 -17.39
C SER A 200 4.60 -21.53 -17.28
N VAL A 201 5.86 -21.98 -17.39
CA VAL A 201 6.99 -21.04 -17.47
C VAL A 201 6.88 -20.21 -18.77
N ILE A 202 7.28 -18.93 -18.70
CA ILE A 202 7.34 -18.03 -19.87
C ILE A 202 8.59 -18.34 -20.70
#